data_AF-A0AA97B4U0-F1
#
_entry.id   AF-A0AA97B4U0-F1
#
_cell.length_a   1.000
_cell.length_b   1.000
_cell.length_c   1.000
_cell.angle_alpha   90.00
_cell.angle_beta   90.00
_cell.angle_gamma   90.00
#
_symmetry.space_group_name_H-M   'P 1'
#
loop_
_entity.id
_entity.type
_entity.pdbx_description
1 polymer ?
#
loop_
_entity_poly.entity_id
_entity_poly.type
_entity_poly.pdbx_seq_one_letter_code
_entity_poly.pdbx_strand_id
1 'polypeptide(L)'
;MSNRLDFHFRQRVTEAELDLAFAQLEQADRSLASDLGVHGVTSGAVPAPHSPVPNLTVDLTAPGRAYDNLGQRIFFGTGQTVDCATDISGIPTDVSTSGSERWVGIFLRFTRLLSEPRTDGNSQQVYFRRDESFELVVRQAPEGPVGQAPKPALQPDELLLCDVRRRPGQTQILAADLDTSRRQAFIFARGTSVAVESGTWDVLSPSADTVQATLDEVDAELAGHFSGAARRHEASAVDYASHGFLTSSTVQEAVDEVVDKLSSAAAGTPGASRVGADAVPGTPNLLPAGTVDAQLSSLLGFVNAHQGAATGAHHASAIGATPHGYVSGTSVQAQLQEVVTRLGETTAGSPGAARVGGDALPGTPHSLPASSLRQQVATLLGYLNGHVTQGAGAHAASAVSVADAGNLLTAGTVEAALAEALAAFSGGHFRGNETAAGQHKAILQPRLGTGRVLLLDALGAGAQPRACVSTPTTTRCGSPSMPPGMEAPGPGTPPGRLRAASASLATRRSSSTTAASPPPSPPGRAPCGSP
;
A
#
# COMPACT_ATOMS: atom_id res chain seq x y z
N MET A 1 71.05 -12.26 -39.78
CA MET A 1 71.32 -11.87 -41.19
C MET A 1 72.59 -12.58 -41.66
N SER A 2 72.65 -13.10 -42.89
CA SER A 2 73.81 -13.86 -43.39
C SER A 2 74.96 -12.98 -43.87
N ASN A 3 76.19 -13.35 -43.50
CA ASN A 3 77.41 -12.79 -44.10
C ASN A 3 77.46 -13.28 -45.55
N ARG A 4 77.51 -12.34 -46.50
CA ARG A 4 77.38 -12.64 -47.93
C ARG A 4 78.75 -12.73 -48.61
N LEU A 5 78.91 -13.69 -49.51
CA LEU A 5 80.02 -13.76 -50.46
C LEU A 5 79.53 -13.39 -51.86
N ASP A 6 80.28 -12.56 -52.58
CA ASP A 6 79.99 -12.18 -53.96
C ASP A 6 80.93 -12.92 -54.91
N PHE A 7 80.35 -13.76 -55.77
CA PHE A 7 81.06 -14.44 -56.86
C PHE A 7 81.10 -13.55 -58.11
N HIS A 8 82.20 -13.60 -58.87
CA HIS A 8 82.36 -12.80 -60.08
C HIS A 8 82.41 -13.65 -61.36
N PHE A 9 82.16 -13.00 -62.50
CA PHE A 9 82.07 -13.67 -63.79
C PHE A 9 83.36 -14.43 -64.13
N ARG A 10 83.21 -15.72 -64.47
CA ARG A 10 84.30 -16.68 -64.80
C ARG A 10 85.28 -16.99 -63.66
N GLN A 11 84.93 -16.69 -62.41
CA GLN A 11 85.68 -17.18 -61.26
C GLN A 11 85.69 -18.72 -61.24
N ARG A 12 86.87 -19.32 -61.05
CA ARG A 12 86.97 -20.73 -60.62
C ARG A 12 86.82 -20.74 -59.11
N VAL A 13 85.79 -21.40 -58.61
CA VAL A 13 85.52 -21.49 -57.18
C VAL A 13 86.16 -22.75 -56.62
N THR A 14 86.92 -22.58 -55.56
CA THR A 14 87.50 -23.69 -54.79
C THR A 14 86.44 -24.32 -53.88
N GLU A 15 86.67 -25.55 -53.45
CA GLU A 15 85.84 -26.22 -52.44
C GLU A 15 85.67 -25.34 -51.20
N ALA A 16 86.76 -24.78 -50.67
CA ALA A 16 86.75 -23.93 -49.49
C ALA A 16 85.87 -22.67 -49.65
N GLU A 17 85.82 -22.07 -50.84
CA GLU A 17 84.98 -20.88 -51.10
C GLU A 17 83.49 -21.22 -51.15
N LEU A 18 83.10 -22.37 -51.73
CA LEU A 18 81.71 -22.83 -51.70
C LEU A 18 81.28 -23.29 -50.32
N ASP A 19 82.13 -24.05 -49.62
CA ASP A 19 81.85 -24.50 -48.26
C ASP A 19 81.68 -23.32 -47.30
N LEU A 20 82.48 -22.27 -47.46
CA LEU A 20 82.34 -21.04 -46.69
C LEU A 20 80.99 -20.36 -46.94
N ALA A 21 80.54 -20.29 -48.20
CA ALA A 21 79.25 -19.68 -48.54
C ALA A 21 78.07 -20.40 -47.86
N PHE A 22 78.06 -21.74 -47.90
CA PHE A 22 77.02 -22.54 -47.26
C PHE A 22 77.13 -22.53 -45.73
N ALA A 23 78.34 -22.52 -45.17
CA ALA A 23 78.54 -22.40 -43.73
C ALA A 23 78.01 -21.05 -43.19
N GLN A 24 78.21 -19.95 -43.92
CA GLN A 24 77.69 -18.63 -43.54
C GLN A 24 76.16 -18.56 -43.62
N LEU A 25 75.56 -19.17 -44.65
CA LEU A 25 74.11 -19.28 -44.75
C LEU A 25 73.50 -20.08 -43.60
N GLU A 26 74.07 -21.24 -43.29
CA GLU A 26 73.62 -22.09 -42.20
C GLU A 26 73.81 -21.41 -40.83
N GLN A 27 74.93 -20.69 -40.64
CA GLN A 27 75.15 -19.89 -39.43
C GLN A 27 74.06 -18.83 -39.24
N ALA A 28 73.59 -18.19 -40.32
CA ALA A 28 72.53 -17.19 -40.23
C ALA A 28 71.15 -17.78 -39.90
N ASP A 29 70.84 -18.97 -40.41
CA ASP A 29 69.62 -19.70 -40.05
C ASP A 29 69.62 -20.08 -38.56
N ARG A 30 70.75 -20.63 -38.07
CA ARG A 30 70.96 -20.90 -36.65
C ARG A 30 70.88 -19.65 -35.78
N SER A 31 71.48 -18.55 -36.24
CA SER A 31 71.43 -17.26 -35.52
C SER A 31 69.99 -16.75 -35.43
N LEU A 32 69.17 -16.90 -36.49
CA LEU A 32 67.75 -16.55 -36.44
C LEU A 32 67.00 -17.38 -35.38
N ALA A 33 67.23 -18.69 -35.33
CA ALA A 33 66.63 -19.54 -34.30
C ALA A 33 67.06 -19.10 -32.88
N SER A 34 68.35 -18.82 -32.68
CA SER A 34 68.89 -18.35 -31.39
C SER A 34 68.35 -16.97 -30.99
N ASP A 35 68.31 -16.01 -31.91
CA ASP A 35 67.81 -14.65 -31.71
C ASP A 35 66.31 -14.64 -31.33
N LEU A 36 65.54 -15.55 -31.91
CA LEU A 36 64.12 -15.77 -31.55
C LEU A 36 63.94 -16.55 -30.24
N GLY A 37 65.03 -16.94 -29.58
CA GLY A 37 65.01 -17.73 -28.34
C GLY A 37 64.54 -19.17 -28.54
N VAL A 38 64.67 -19.71 -29.76
CA VAL A 38 64.20 -21.06 -30.08
C VAL A 38 65.17 -22.11 -29.55
N HIS A 39 64.91 -22.56 -28.32
CA HIS A 39 65.74 -23.54 -27.61
C HIS A 39 64.89 -24.55 -26.82
N GLY A 40 65.29 -25.82 -26.86
CA GLY A 40 64.67 -26.92 -26.13
C GLY A 40 63.89 -27.90 -27.01
N VAL A 41 63.33 -28.93 -26.39
CA VAL A 41 62.53 -29.95 -27.07
C VAL A 41 61.14 -29.40 -27.40
N THR A 42 60.85 -29.24 -28.69
CA THR A 42 59.59 -28.69 -29.22
C THR A 42 58.48 -29.73 -29.30
N SER A 43 58.80 -30.97 -29.66
CA SER A 43 57.85 -32.09 -29.69
C SER A 43 58.56 -33.44 -29.56
N GLY A 44 57.86 -34.45 -29.06
CA GLY A 44 58.40 -35.81 -28.92
C GLY A 44 59.54 -35.89 -27.91
N ALA A 45 60.41 -36.89 -28.04
CA ALA A 45 61.48 -37.21 -27.10
C ALA A 45 61.00 -37.25 -25.64
N VAL A 46 59.81 -37.82 -25.42
CA VAL A 46 59.27 -38.06 -24.08
C VAL A 46 59.79 -39.41 -23.61
N PRO A 47 60.52 -39.47 -22.48
CA PRO A 47 61.08 -40.70 -21.98
C PRO A 47 60.03 -41.56 -21.28
N ALA A 48 60.07 -42.85 -21.53
CA ALA A 48 59.25 -43.88 -20.88
C ALA A 48 60.09 -45.13 -20.60
N PRO A 49 59.72 -45.94 -19.59
CA PRO A 49 60.34 -47.26 -19.39
C PRO A 49 60.20 -48.12 -20.64
N HIS A 50 61.20 -48.95 -20.92
CA HIS A 50 61.13 -49.85 -22.05
C HIS A 50 59.92 -50.80 -21.96
N SER A 51 59.21 -50.96 -23.07
CA SER A 51 58.00 -51.79 -23.17
C SER A 51 58.11 -52.77 -24.34
N PRO A 52 57.62 -54.02 -24.23
CA PRO A 52 56.74 -54.56 -23.17
C PRO A 52 57.45 -55.12 -21.93
N VAL A 53 58.76 -55.36 -21.98
CA VAL A 53 59.52 -55.91 -20.85
C VAL A 53 60.58 -54.89 -20.43
N PRO A 54 60.43 -54.23 -19.27
CA PRO A 54 61.43 -53.28 -18.78
C PRO A 54 62.82 -53.91 -18.66
N ASN A 55 63.82 -53.14 -19.04
CA ASN A 55 65.25 -53.45 -18.93
C ASN A 55 66.00 -52.15 -18.61
N LEU A 56 67.33 -52.12 -18.79
CA LEU A 56 68.14 -50.91 -18.55
C LEU A 56 68.09 -49.89 -19.69
N THR A 57 67.05 -49.92 -20.52
CA THR A 57 66.86 -48.96 -21.61
C THR A 57 65.63 -48.08 -21.38
N VAL A 58 65.64 -46.90 -22.00
CA VAL A 58 64.56 -45.90 -21.96
C VAL A 58 64.07 -45.63 -23.38
N ASP A 59 62.77 -45.74 -23.59
CA ASP A 59 62.13 -45.45 -24.87
C ASP A 59 61.79 -43.96 -24.96
N LEU A 60 62.08 -43.34 -26.10
CA LEU A 60 61.79 -41.95 -26.41
C LEU A 60 60.72 -41.88 -27.51
N THR A 61 59.67 -41.11 -27.28
CA THR A 61 58.59 -40.93 -28.26
C THR A 61 59.05 -40.16 -29.50
N ALA A 62 58.46 -40.50 -30.65
CA ALA A 62 58.70 -39.84 -31.93
C ALA A 62 57.43 -39.17 -32.48
N PRO A 63 57.57 -38.20 -33.41
CA PRO A 63 58.82 -37.61 -33.89
C PRO A 63 59.44 -36.67 -32.84
N GLY A 64 60.74 -36.82 -32.60
CA GLY A 64 61.51 -35.92 -31.76
C GLY A 64 61.94 -34.69 -32.57
N ARG A 65 61.64 -33.49 -32.06
CA ARG A 65 62.08 -32.21 -32.64
C ARG A 65 62.62 -31.33 -31.52
N ALA A 66 63.81 -30.78 -31.70
CA ALA A 66 64.42 -29.90 -30.72
C ALA A 66 65.37 -28.89 -31.37
N TYR A 67 65.74 -27.86 -30.62
CA TYR A 67 66.79 -26.91 -30.96
C TYR A 67 67.76 -26.77 -29.80
N ASP A 68 69.07 -26.88 -30.06
CA ASP A 68 70.08 -26.62 -29.04
C ASP A 68 70.31 -25.10 -28.81
N ASN A 69 71.21 -24.74 -27.89
CA ASN A 69 71.47 -23.33 -27.56
C ASN A 69 72.12 -22.55 -28.72
N LEU A 70 72.69 -23.26 -29.70
CA LEU A 70 73.29 -22.68 -30.89
C LEU A 70 72.30 -22.57 -32.05
N GLY A 71 71.02 -22.90 -31.84
CA GLY A 71 69.97 -22.85 -32.86
C GLY A 71 70.06 -24.00 -33.87
N GLN A 72 70.81 -25.08 -33.59
CA GLN A 72 70.87 -26.25 -34.45
C GLN A 72 69.62 -27.10 -34.28
N ARG A 73 68.98 -27.45 -35.39
CA ARG A 73 67.78 -28.29 -35.39
C ARG A 73 68.15 -29.75 -35.22
N ILE A 74 67.54 -30.41 -34.24
CA ILE A 74 67.68 -31.83 -33.98
C ILE A 74 66.37 -32.55 -34.31
N PHE A 75 66.43 -33.60 -35.12
CA PHE A 75 65.25 -34.36 -35.55
C PHE A 75 65.50 -35.86 -35.56
N PHE A 76 64.54 -36.62 -35.05
CA PHE A 76 64.43 -38.06 -35.29
C PHE A 76 62.99 -38.47 -35.59
N GLY A 77 62.82 -39.29 -36.63
CA GLY A 77 61.50 -39.65 -37.16
C GLY A 77 60.83 -40.84 -36.46
N THR A 78 61.61 -41.76 -35.88
CA THR A 78 61.13 -42.99 -35.23
C THR A 78 61.51 -43.01 -33.76
N GLY A 79 60.75 -43.75 -32.94
CA GLY A 79 61.06 -43.91 -31.52
C GLY A 79 62.49 -44.40 -31.32
N GLN A 80 63.14 -43.94 -30.25
CA GLN A 80 64.52 -44.29 -29.94
C GLN A 80 64.56 -45.06 -28.63
N THR A 81 65.42 -46.06 -28.54
CA THR A 81 65.66 -46.81 -27.29
C THR A 81 67.09 -46.53 -26.85
N VAL A 82 67.25 -45.91 -25.69
CA VAL A 82 68.54 -45.48 -25.15
C VAL A 82 69.01 -46.48 -24.10
N ASP A 83 70.15 -47.13 -24.34
CA ASP A 83 70.78 -47.98 -23.34
C ASP A 83 71.44 -47.14 -22.25
N CYS A 84 70.98 -47.31 -21.02
CA CYS A 84 71.50 -46.60 -19.86
C CYS A 84 72.47 -47.46 -19.05
N ALA A 85 72.86 -48.66 -19.49
CA ALA A 85 73.79 -49.54 -18.79
C ALA A 85 75.24 -49.03 -18.80
N THR A 86 75.62 -48.28 -19.82
CA THR A 86 76.93 -47.63 -19.94
C THR A 86 76.77 -46.15 -20.25
N ASP A 87 77.74 -45.34 -19.86
CA ASP A 87 77.81 -43.94 -20.28
C ASP A 87 78.48 -43.80 -21.66
N ILE A 88 78.59 -42.57 -22.17
CA ILE A 88 79.24 -42.24 -23.44
C ILE A 88 80.71 -42.69 -23.54
N SER A 89 81.38 -42.91 -22.42
CA SER A 89 82.78 -43.40 -22.40
C SER A 89 82.85 -44.93 -22.32
N GLY A 90 81.70 -45.63 -22.36
CA GLY A 90 81.60 -47.07 -22.19
C GLY A 90 81.76 -47.53 -20.73
N ILE A 91 81.69 -46.62 -19.76
CA ILE A 91 81.85 -46.95 -18.34
C ILE A 91 80.48 -47.42 -17.80
N PRO A 92 80.40 -48.57 -17.11
CA PRO A 92 79.16 -49.04 -16.48
C PRO A 92 78.55 -47.99 -15.55
N THR A 93 77.23 -47.85 -15.62
CA THR A 93 76.43 -46.97 -14.76
C THR A 93 75.91 -47.65 -13.50
N ASP A 94 76.39 -48.87 -13.24
CA ASP A 94 76.04 -49.65 -12.06
C ASP A 94 76.42 -48.93 -10.78
N VAL A 95 75.57 -49.08 -9.76
CA VAL A 95 75.85 -48.58 -8.41
C VAL A 95 76.43 -49.73 -7.60
N SER A 96 77.69 -49.59 -7.19
CA SER A 96 78.42 -50.65 -6.51
C SER A 96 78.18 -50.67 -4.99
N THR A 97 77.80 -49.53 -4.41
CA THR A 97 77.68 -49.36 -2.96
C THR A 97 76.24 -49.51 -2.48
N SER A 98 75.98 -50.44 -1.56
CA SER A 98 74.66 -50.58 -0.91
C SER A 98 74.27 -49.29 -0.17
N GLY A 99 73.00 -48.88 -0.28
CA GLY A 99 72.51 -47.62 0.30
C GLY A 99 72.92 -46.34 -0.46
N SER A 100 73.56 -46.49 -1.62
CA SER A 100 73.87 -45.38 -2.53
C SER A 100 72.96 -45.39 -3.77
N GLU A 101 72.94 -44.27 -4.49
CA GLU A 101 72.32 -44.15 -5.80
C GLU A 101 73.24 -43.35 -6.75
N ARG A 102 72.92 -43.40 -8.04
CA ARG A 102 73.59 -42.61 -9.08
C ARG A 102 72.54 -42.03 -10.02
N TRP A 103 72.74 -40.78 -10.45
CA TRP A 103 71.94 -40.19 -11.50
C TRP A 103 72.65 -40.25 -12.84
N VAL A 104 71.91 -40.69 -13.85
CA VAL A 104 72.34 -40.78 -15.24
C VAL A 104 71.45 -39.86 -16.08
N GLY A 105 72.01 -39.01 -16.91
CA GLY A 105 71.28 -38.07 -17.73
C GLY A 105 71.27 -38.56 -19.18
N ILE A 106 70.08 -38.55 -19.78
CA ILE A 106 69.92 -38.77 -21.22
C ILE A 106 69.89 -37.42 -21.90
N PHE A 107 70.89 -37.16 -22.72
CA PHE A 107 71.07 -35.93 -23.47
C PHE A 107 70.84 -36.17 -24.96
N LEU A 108 70.26 -35.17 -25.62
CA LEU A 108 70.10 -35.13 -27.06
C LEU A 108 71.04 -34.05 -27.62
N ARG A 109 71.94 -34.44 -28.52
CA ARG A 109 72.85 -33.49 -29.18
C ARG A 109 72.73 -33.54 -30.69
N PHE A 110 73.01 -32.41 -31.33
CA PHE A 110 73.13 -32.33 -32.77
C PHE A 110 74.38 -33.07 -33.24
N THR A 111 74.28 -33.75 -34.38
CA THR A 111 75.44 -34.28 -35.10
C THR A 111 75.17 -34.26 -36.60
N ARG A 112 76.15 -34.66 -37.40
CA ARG A 112 75.97 -34.84 -38.85
C ARG A 112 76.27 -36.26 -39.25
N LEU A 113 75.39 -36.82 -40.07
CA LEU A 113 75.64 -38.09 -40.73
C LEU A 113 76.48 -37.83 -41.99
N LEU A 114 77.75 -38.21 -41.93
CA LEU A 114 78.67 -38.15 -43.06
C LEU A 114 78.46 -39.41 -43.92
N SER A 115 78.09 -39.24 -45.18
CA SER A 115 77.84 -40.35 -46.10
C SER A 115 78.35 -40.06 -47.51
N GLU A 116 78.37 -41.09 -48.35
CA GLU A 116 78.93 -41.05 -49.71
C GLU A 116 80.41 -40.62 -49.74
N PRO A 117 81.34 -41.47 -49.27
CA PRO A 117 82.76 -41.17 -49.38
C PRO A 117 83.19 -41.13 -50.85
N ARG A 118 83.92 -40.09 -51.24
CA ARG A 118 84.52 -39.90 -52.56
C ARG A 118 85.99 -39.55 -52.39
N THR A 119 86.80 -39.88 -53.39
CA THR A 119 88.20 -39.44 -53.45
C THR A 119 88.27 -38.11 -54.19
N ASP A 120 88.83 -37.09 -53.55
CA ASP A 120 89.00 -35.76 -54.13
C ASP A 120 90.22 -35.68 -55.07
N GLY A 121 90.47 -34.50 -55.64
CA GLY A 121 91.63 -34.24 -56.50
C GLY A 121 93.00 -34.32 -55.80
N ASN A 122 93.02 -34.38 -54.47
CA ASN A 122 94.22 -34.51 -53.63
C ASN A 122 94.45 -35.94 -53.13
N SER A 123 93.69 -36.92 -53.65
CA SER A 123 93.70 -38.31 -53.18
C SER A 123 93.27 -38.47 -51.72
N GLN A 124 92.52 -37.51 -51.17
CA GLN A 124 91.91 -37.59 -49.85
C GLN A 124 90.48 -38.10 -49.95
N GLN A 125 90.02 -38.80 -48.92
CA GLN A 125 88.63 -39.20 -48.81
C GLN A 125 87.81 -38.04 -48.23
N VAL A 126 86.79 -37.61 -48.96
CA VAL A 126 85.81 -36.58 -48.55
C VAL A 126 84.41 -37.17 -48.55
N TYR A 127 83.54 -36.69 -47.66
CA TYR A 127 82.14 -37.11 -47.62
C TYR A 127 81.26 -36.11 -48.35
N PHE A 128 80.62 -36.55 -49.42
CA PHE A 128 79.83 -35.66 -50.27
C PHE A 128 78.52 -35.22 -49.60
N ARG A 129 77.96 -36.05 -48.70
CA ARG A 129 76.72 -35.72 -47.97
C ARG A 129 76.98 -35.55 -46.48
N ARG A 130 76.40 -34.48 -45.94
CA ARG A 130 76.47 -34.09 -44.52
C ARG A 130 75.08 -33.75 -44.02
N ASP A 131 74.26 -34.77 -43.81
CA ASP A 131 72.86 -34.59 -43.43
C ASP A 131 72.75 -34.28 -41.93
N GLU A 132 71.83 -33.39 -41.56
CA GLU A 132 71.50 -33.12 -40.15
C GLU A 132 71.06 -34.40 -39.44
N SER A 133 71.61 -34.65 -38.26
CA SER A 133 71.35 -35.86 -37.50
C SER A 133 71.38 -35.57 -36.00
N PHE A 134 71.23 -36.63 -35.21
CA PHE A 134 71.17 -36.55 -33.77
C PHE A 134 72.01 -37.65 -33.14
N GLU A 135 72.39 -37.44 -31.90
CA GLU A 135 73.00 -38.46 -31.07
C GLU A 135 72.40 -38.40 -29.67
N LEU A 136 72.12 -39.59 -29.11
CA LEU A 136 71.64 -39.76 -27.76
C LEU A 136 72.83 -40.12 -26.87
N VAL A 137 73.09 -39.27 -25.89
CA VAL A 137 74.28 -39.32 -25.07
C VAL A 137 73.87 -39.61 -23.64
N VAL A 138 74.48 -40.64 -23.05
CA VAL A 138 74.26 -41.02 -21.65
C VAL A 138 75.43 -40.52 -20.82
N ARG A 139 75.18 -39.69 -19.83
CA ARG A 139 76.21 -39.15 -18.92
C ARG A 139 75.88 -39.51 -17.49
N GLN A 140 76.89 -39.90 -16.73
CA GLN A 140 76.72 -40.26 -15.33
C GLN A 140 77.37 -39.26 -14.39
N ALA A 141 76.74 -39.04 -13.24
CA ALA A 141 77.31 -38.33 -12.12
C ALA A 141 77.95 -39.31 -11.12
N PRO A 142 78.76 -38.82 -10.15
CA PRO A 142 79.27 -39.67 -9.07
C PRO A 142 78.16 -40.35 -8.25
N GLU A 143 78.46 -41.54 -7.71
CA GLU A 143 77.61 -42.16 -6.68
C GLU A 143 77.54 -41.30 -5.42
N GLY A 144 76.40 -41.30 -4.76
CA GLY A 144 76.23 -40.70 -3.44
C GLY A 144 75.15 -41.41 -2.63
N PRO A 145 74.97 -41.07 -1.34
CA PRO A 145 73.87 -41.61 -0.53
C PRO A 145 72.52 -41.39 -1.20
N VAL A 146 71.58 -42.31 -1.01
CA VAL A 146 70.20 -42.16 -1.53
C VAL A 146 69.61 -40.80 -1.13
N GLY A 147 69.10 -40.05 -2.10
CA GLY A 147 68.55 -38.70 -1.92
C GLY A 147 69.59 -37.58 -1.92
N GLN A 148 70.88 -37.89 -1.98
CA GLN A 148 71.99 -36.92 -1.96
C GLN A 148 72.94 -37.05 -3.16
N ALA A 149 72.79 -38.08 -4.01
CA ALA A 149 73.63 -38.24 -5.18
C ALA A 149 73.46 -37.02 -6.13
N PRO A 150 74.56 -36.43 -6.61
CA PRO A 150 74.48 -35.31 -7.54
C PRO A 150 73.88 -35.76 -8.88
N LYS A 151 73.16 -34.85 -9.54
CA LYS A 151 72.68 -35.06 -10.90
C LYS A 151 73.75 -34.63 -11.92
N PRO A 152 73.75 -35.22 -13.15
CA PRO A 152 74.65 -34.78 -14.21
C PRO A 152 74.48 -33.29 -14.52
N ALA A 153 75.61 -32.61 -14.70
CA ALA A 153 75.64 -31.21 -15.09
C ALA A 153 75.03 -31.03 -16.50
N LEU A 154 74.24 -29.97 -16.66
CA LEU A 154 73.71 -29.59 -17.98
C LEU A 154 74.88 -29.21 -18.89
N GLN A 155 74.83 -29.66 -20.13
CA GLN A 155 75.84 -29.34 -21.13
C GLN A 155 75.35 -28.14 -21.97
N PRO A 156 76.24 -27.21 -22.34
CA PRO A 156 75.86 -26.08 -23.19
C PRO A 156 75.31 -26.50 -24.57
N ASP A 157 75.86 -27.57 -25.14
CA ASP A 157 75.57 -28.02 -26.51
C ASP A 157 74.69 -29.29 -26.56
N GLU A 158 74.08 -29.70 -25.44
CA GLU A 158 73.23 -30.88 -25.37
C GLU A 158 71.96 -30.60 -24.55
N LEU A 159 70.83 -31.19 -24.96
CA LEU A 159 69.54 -31.01 -24.31
C LEU A 159 69.23 -32.19 -23.38
N LEU A 160 69.06 -31.92 -22.09
CA LEU A 160 68.61 -32.93 -21.14
C LEU A 160 67.15 -33.33 -21.42
N LEU A 161 66.94 -34.62 -21.69
CA LEU A 161 65.61 -35.21 -21.88
C LEU A 161 65.02 -35.70 -20.54
N CYS A 162 65.83 -36.39 -19.74
CA CYS A 162 65.52 -36.76 -18.36
C CYS A 162 66.77 -37.19 -17.60
N ASP A 163 66.62 -37.20 -16.28
CA ASP A 163 67.49 -37.94 -15.38
C ASP A 163 66.90 -39.32 -15.10
N VAL A 164 67.77 -40.31 -14.96
CA VAL A 164 67.47 -41.70 -14.65
C VAL A 164 68.19 -42.06 -13.37
N ARG A 165 67.44 -42.50 -12.37
CA ARG A 165 67.99 -42.97 -11.10
C ARG A 165 68.43 -44.42 -11.22
N ARG A 166 69.70 -44.67 -10.90
CA ARG A 166 70.31 -45.99 -10.79
C ARG A 166 70.49 -46.39 -9.32
N ARG A 167 70.21 -47.66 -8.99
CA ARG A 167 70.37 -48.26 -7.65
C ARG A 167 71.19 -49.56 -7.70
N PRO A 168 71.74 -50.05 -6.57
CA PRO A 168 72.53 -51.27 -6.54
C PRO A 168 71.73 -52.50 -7.01
N GLY A 169 72.31 -53.29 -7.92
CA GLY A 169 71.69 -54.50 -8.46
C GLY A 169 70.47 -54.27 -9.36
N GLN A 170 70.23 -53.03 -9.80
CA GLN A 170 69.10 -52.71 -10.66
C GLN A 170 69.28 -53.30 -12.06
N THR A 171 68.27 -54.05 -12.52
CA THR A 171 68.23 -54.68 -13.85
C THR A 171 67.17 -54.06 -14.77
N GLN A 172 66.32 -53.18 -14.24
CA GLN A 172 65.22 -52.54 -14.97
C GLN A 172 65.08 -51.07 -14.57
N ILE A 173 64.81 -50.21 -15.55
CA ILE A 173 64.40 -48.81 -15.32
C ILE A 173 62.88 -48.75 -15.35
N LEU A 174 62.28 -48.23 -14.29
CA LEU A 174 60.84 -48.07 -14.15
C LEU A 174 60.46 -46.59 -14.17
N ALA A 175 59.16 -46.29 -14.25
CA ALA A 175 58.67 -44.91 -14.32
C ALA A 175 59.12 -44.06 -13.11
N ALA A 176 59.21 -44.66 -11.92
CA ALA A 176 59.69 -43.99 -10.71
C ALA A 176 61.20 -43.72 -10.67
N ASP A 177 61.94 -44.21 -11.67
CA ASP A 177 63.36 -43.95 -11.84
C ASP A 177 63.60 -42.82 -12.86
N LEU A 178 62.59 -42.44 -13.63
CA LEU A 178 62.67 -41.33 -14.58
C LEU A 178 62.25 -40.02 -13.91
N ASP A 179 63.12 -39.02 -13.99
CA ASP A 179 62.85 -37.68 -13.51
C ASP A 179 62.99 -36.68 -14.67
N THR A 180 61.85 -36.10 -15.06
CA THR A 180 61.72 -35.12 -16.14
C THR A 180 61.66 -33.68 -15.63
N SER A 181 61.85 -33.42 -14.33
CA SER A 181 61.76 -32.08 -13.72
C SER A 181 62.75 -31.08 -14.32
N ARG A 182 63.92 -31.54 -14.77
CA ARG A 182 64.95 -30.73 -15.42
C ARG A 182 64.96 -30.84 -16.96
N ARG A 183 63.96 -31.51 -17.55
CA ARG A 183 63.87 -31.67 -19.01
C ARG A 183 63.88 -30.29 -19.66
N GLN A 184 64.79 -30.06 -20.60
CA GLN A 184 64.91 -28.81 -21.34
C GLN A 184 63.85 -28.75 -22.44
N ALA A 185 62.58 -28.62 -22.04
CA ALA A 185 61.46 -28.42 -22.94
C ALA A 185 61.50 -27.01 -23.57
N PHE A 186 61.00 -26.91 -24.80
CA PHE A 186 60.88 -25.64 -25.50
C PHE A 186 59.84 -24.73 -24.83
N ILE A 187 60.21 -23.47 -24.64
CA ILE A 187 59.31 -22.42 -24.15
C ILE A 187 59.18 -21.38 -25.26
N PHE A 188 58.00 -21.32 -25.91
CA PHE A 188 57.75 -20.48 -27.08
C PHE A 188 57.91 -18.97 -26.80
N ALA A 189 57.61 -18.52 -25.58
CA ALA A 189 57.88 -17.16 -25.10
C ALA A 189 57.92 -17.16 -23.57
N ARG A 190 58.86 -16.41 -22.97
CA ARG A 190 58.76 -16.07 -21.53
C ARG A 190 57.68 -14.98 -21.40
N GLY A 191 56.95 -14.91 -20.28
CA GLY A 191 55.88 -13.91 -20.11
C GLY A 191 56.33 -12.44 -20.29
N THR A 192 57.63 -12.18 -20.18
CA THR A 192 58.25 -10.86 -20.43
C THR A 192 58.51 -10.56 -21.91
N SER A 193 58.36 -11.53 -22.79
CA SER A 193 58.57 -11.37 -24.25
C SER A 193 57.33 -10.81 -24.96
N VAL A 194 56.18 -10.76 -24.29
CA VAL A 194 54.94 -10.13 -24.76
C VAL A 194 54.53 -9.09 -23.72
N ALA A 195 54.79 -7.82 -24.02
CA ALA A 195 54.43 -6.70 -23.16
C ALA A 195 53.10 -6.09 -23.60
N VAL A 196 52.36 -5.57 -22.63
CA VAL A 196 51.21 -4.69 -22.88
C VAL A 196 51.70 -3.27 -22.60
N GLU A 197 51.50 -2.35 -23.53
CA GLU A 197 51.87 -0.95 -23.34
C GLU A 197 50.86 -0.28 -22.40
N SER A 198 51.21 -0.20 -21.10
CA SER A 198 50.40 0.54 -20.14
C SER A 198 50.45 2.05 -20.46
N GLY A 199 49.28 2.69 -20.49
CA GLY A 199 49.13 4.11 -20.84
C GLY A 199 48.29 4.40 -22.08
N THR A 200 47.92 3.38 -22.86
CA THR A 200 46.90 3.52 -23.93
C THR A 200 45.47 3.21 -23.45
N TRP A 201 45.31 2.81 -22.19
CA TRP A 201 44.05 2.31 -21.63
C TRP A 201 43.50 3.35 -20.65
N ASP A 202 42.26 3.82 -20.88
CA ASP A 202 41.61 4.84 -20.02
C ASP A 202 41.02 4.27 -18.73
N VAL A 203 40.68 2.99 -18.73
CA VAL A 203 39.98 2.31 -17.63
C VAL A 203 40.91 1.42 -16.82
N LEU A 204 41.80 0.70 -17.50
CA LEU A 204 42.69 -0.26 -16.89
C LEU A 204 44.09 0.36 -16.76
N SER A 205 44.63 0.35 -15.55
CA SER A 205 45.97 0.88 -15.27
C SER A 205 46.84 -0.22 -14.65
N PRO A 206 47.22 -1.27 -15.42
CA PRO A 206 47.95 -2.40 -14.88
C PRO A 206 49.26 -1.95 -14.24
N SER A 207 49.58 -2.54 -13.08
CA SER A 207 50.77 -2.20 -12.29
C SER A 207 52.11 -2.57 -12.97
N ALA A 208 52.07 -3.33 -14.06
CA ALA A 208 53.22 -3.69 -14.88
C ALA A 208 52.81 -3.95 -16.34
N ASP A 209 53.75 -3.75 -17.28
CA ASP A 209 53.59 -4.00 -18.73
C ASP A 209 53.58 -5.49 -19.10
N THR A 210 52.80 -6.28 -18.37
CA THR A 210 52.67 -7.72 -18.60
C THR A 210 51.22 -8.09 -18.86
N VAL A 211 51.02 -9.16 -19.63
CA VAL A 211 49.68 -9.72 -19.88
C VAL A 211 48.99 -10.10 -18.56
N GLN A 212 49.73 -10.66 -17.59
CA GLN A 212 49.17 -11.06 -16.30
C GLN A 212 48.64 -9.85 -15.51
N ALA A 213 49.45 -8.80 -15.33
CA ALA A 213 49.02 -7.60 -14.61
C ALA A 213 47.82 -6.91 -15.28
N THR A 214 47.69 -7.02 -16.60
CA THR A 214 46.52 -6.52 -17.34
C THR A 214 45.27 -7.33 -17.02
N LEU A 215 45.37 -8.67 -16.97
CA LEU A 215 44.24 -9.52 -16.60
C LEU A 215 43.84 -9.35 -15.13
N ASP A 216 44.81 -9.18 -14.23
CA ASP A 216 44.54 -8.92 -12.80
C ASP A 216 43.77 -7.60 -12.62
N GLU A 217 44.11 -6.56 -13.41
CA GLU A 217 43.41 -5.28 -13.39
C GLU A 217 41.99 -5.38 -13.97
N VAL A 218 41.80 -6.17 -15.03
CA VAL A 218 40.46 -6.48 -15.59
C VAL A 218 39.59 -7.13 -14.52
N ASP A 219 40.12 -8.15 -13.84
CA ASP A 219 39.41 -8.85 -12.77
C ASP A 219 39.07 -7.89 -11.61
N ALA A 220 39.99 -7.01 -11.24
CA ALA A 220 39.76 -6.01 -10.20
C ALA A 220 38.65 -5.01 -10.58
N GLU A 221 38.66 -4.49 -11.81
CA GLU A 221 37.64 -3.53 -12.29
C GLU A 221 36.26 -4.20 -12.38
N LEU A 222 36.17 -5.42 -12.91
CA LEU A 222 34.92 -6.19 -12.96
C LEU A 222 34.38 -6.52 -11.56
N ALA A 223 35.24 -6.99 -10.65
CA ALA A 223 34.85 -7.26 -9.27
C ALA A 223 34.40 -5.97 -8.55
N GLY A 224 35.09 -4.87 -8.81
CA GLY A 224 34.73 -3.53 -8.32
C GLY A 224 33.36 -3.09 -8.84
N HIS A 225 33.07 -3.30 -10.13
CA HIS A 225 31.79 -2.96 -10.75
C HIS A 225 30.63 -3.76 -10.16
N PHE A 226 30.74 -5.09 -10.10
CA PHE A 226 29.67 -5.96 -9.60
C PHE A 226 29.41 -5.83 -8.10
N SER A 227 30.45 -5.54 -7.30
CA SER A 227 30.28 -5.24 -5.87
C SER A 227 29.80 -3.82 -5.59
N GLY A 228 29.79 -2.96 -6.62
CA GLY A 228 29.54 -1.53 -6.48
C GLY A 228 30.66 -0.79 -5.75
N ALA A 229 31.88 -1.32 -5.65
CA ALA A 229 33.03 -0.59 -5.12
C ALA A 229 33.62 0.40 -6.14
N ALA A 230 33.46 0.13 -7.44
CA ALA A 230 33.91 0.96 -8.56
C ALA A 230 32.81 1.09 -9.64
N ARG A 231 32.93 2.10 -10.52
CA ARG A 231 32.05 2.32 -11.68
C ARG A 231 30.54 2.20 -11.41
N ARG A 232 30.08 2.76 -10.29
CA ARG A 232 28.64 2.83 -9.99
C ARG A 232 27.91 3.58 -11.10
N HIS A 233 26.74 3.08 -11.45
CA HIS A 233 25.82 3.78 -12.35
C HIS A 233 24.88 4.67 -11.54
N GLU A 234 24.64 5.88 -12.03
CA GLU A 234 23.55 6.72 -11.54
C GLU A 234 22.22 6.01 -11.74
N ALA A 235 21.21 6.26 -10.89
CA ALA A 235 19.92 5.59 -10.98
C ALA A 235 19.19 5.86 -12.31
N SER A 236 19.49 6.97 -12.99
CA SER A 236 19.01 7.28 -14.35
C SER A 236 19.59 6.37 -15.44
N ALA A 237 20.69 5.67 -15.16
CA ALA A 237 21.33 4.73 -16.08
C ALA A 237 20.91 3.27 -15.82
N VAL A 238 20.05 3.04 -14.83
CA VAL A 238 19.51 1.71 -14.51
C VAL A 238 18.12 1.59 -15.10
N ASP A 239 17.99 0.73 -16.11
CA ASP A 239 16.72 0.42 -16.74
C ASP A 239 15.73 -0.16 -15.73
N TYR A 240 14.50 0.32 -15.79
CA TYR A 240 13.37 -0.13 -15.01
C TYR A 240 12.25 -0.54 -15.95
N ALA A 241 11.81 -1.79 -15.84
CA ALA A 241 10.61 -2.22 -16.53
C ALA A 241 9.38 -1.61 -15.86
N SER A 242 8.69 -0.72 -16.57
CA SER A 242 7.47 -0.09 -16.07
C SER A 242 6.40 -1.14 -15.72
N HIS A 243 5.83 -1.06 -14.53
CA HIS A 243 4.66 -1.86 -14.13
C HIS A 243 3.49 -0.91 -13.97
N GLY A 244 2.29 -1.27 -14.43
CA GLY A 244 1.19 -0.34 -14.77
C GLY A 244 0.87 0.85 -13.84
N PHE A 245 1.26 0.83 -12.56
CA PHE A 245 1.25 2.02 -11.71
C PHE A 245 2.22 3.12 -12.18
N LEU A 246 3.39 2.75 -12.70
CA LEU A 246 4.48 3.59 -13.18
C LEU A 246 4.63 3.43 -14.70
N THR A 247 5.07 4.50 -15.35
CA THR A 247 5.30 4.57 -16.80
C THR A 247 6.77 4.85 -17.15
N SER A 248 7.56 5.19 -16.15
CA SER A 248 8.99 5.48 -16.26
C SER A 248 9.81 4.27 -16.69
N SER A 249 10.93 4.53 -17.38
CA SER A 249 11.84 3.51 -17.91
C SER A 249 13.16 3.40 -17.16
N THR A 250 13.43 4.29 -16.20
CA THR A 250 14.64 4.25 -15.36
C THR A 250 14.28 4.22 -13.88
N VAL A 251 15.19 3.73 -13.04
CA VAL A 251 14.95 3.67 -11.59
C VAL A 251 14.71 5.06 -11.00
N GLN A 252 15.47 6.07 -11.44
CA GLN A 252 15.31 7.44 -10.94
C GLN A 252 13.92 7.99 -11.27
N GLU A 253 13.53 7.96 -12.54
CA GLU A 253 12.21 8.46 -12.98
C GLU A 253 11.08 7.69 -12.29
N ALA A 254 11.22 6.37 -12.09
CA ALA A 254 10.23 5.56 -11.41
C ALA A 254 10.02 6.00 -9.96
N VAL A 255 11.09 6.31 -9.23
CA VAL A 255 11.00 6.81 -7.84
C VAL A 255 10.32 8.18 -7.81
N ASP A 256 10.72 9.10 -8.68
CA ASP A 256 10.11 10.43 -8.78
C ASP A 256 8.61 10.32 -9.11
N GLU A 257 8.25 9.44 -10.04
CA GLU A 257 6.87 9.18 -10.44
C GLU A 257 6.03 8.57 -9.30
N VAL A 258 6.60 7.68 -8.46
CA VAL A 258 5.93 7.19 -7.24
C VAL A 258 5.61 8.35 -6.30
N VAL A 259 6.60 9.23 -6.05
CA VAL A 259 6.46 10.38 -5.15
C VAL A 259 5.37 11.32 -5.66
N ASP A 260 5.39 11.66 -6.94
CA ASP A 260 4.40 12.53 -7.57
C ASP A 260 2.99 11.92 -7.54
N LYS A 261 2.87 10.63 -7.85
CA LYS A 261 1.57 9.95 -7.87
C LYS A 261 0.96 9.74 -6.48
N LEU A 262 1.79 9.53 -5.46
CA LEU A 262 1.33 9.41 -4.08
C LEU A 262 1.06 10.77 -3.42
N SER A 263 1.76 11.84 -3.84
CA SER A 263 1.53 13.20 -3.32
C SER A 263 0.42 13.96 -4.05
N SER A 264 -0.02 13.47 -5.22
CA SER A 264 -1.13 14.07 -5.96
C SER A 264 -2.39 14.21 -5.08
N ALA A 265 -2.87 15.45 -4.99
CA ALA A 265 -4.15 15.82 -4.39
C ALA A 265 -5.22 16.14 -5.46
N ALA A 266 -4.94 15.82 -6.74
CA ALA A 266 -5.89 16.04 -7.82
C ALA A 266 -7.16 15.20 -7.60
N ALA A 267 -8.33 15.83 -7.79
CA ALA A 267 -9.61 15.16 -7.63
C ALA A 267 -9.74 13.97 -8.60
N GLY A 268 -10.21 12.83 -8.08
CA GLY A 268 -10.38 11.59 -8.85
C GLY A 268 -9.12 10.75 -9.03
N THR A 269 -7.94 11.23 -8.62
CA THR A 269 -6.68 10.48 -8.64
C THR A 269 -5.80 10.66 -7.39
N PRO A 270 -6.35 10.88 -6.17
CA PRO A 270 -5.51 11.16 -5.01
C PRO A 270 -4.62 9.97 -4.66
N GLY A 271 -3.43 10.21 -4.11
CA GLY A 271 -2.53 9.11 -3.69
C GLY A 271 -3.20 8.07 -2.78
N ALA A 272 -4.13 8.49 -1.92
CA ALA A 272 -4.91 7.60 -1.05
C ALA A 272 -5.74 6.54 -1.80
N SER A 273 -6.12 6.80 -3.06
CA SER A 273 -6.78 5.82 -3.94
C SER A 273 -5.84 4.71 -4.44
N ARG A 274 -4.54 4.83 -4.13
CA ARG A 274 -3.48 3.91 -4.57
C ARG A 274 -2.82 3.17 -3.41
N VAL A 275 -3.09 3.59 -2.17
CA VAL A 275 -2.59 2.93 -0.96
C VAL A 275 -3.60 1.87 -0.54
N GLY A 276 -3.18 0.60 -0.59
CA GLY A 276 -3.98 -0.53 -0.13
C GLY A 276 -4.27 -0.46 1.37
N ALA A 277 -5.46 -0.87 1.76
CA ALA A 277 -5.90 -0.97 3.15
C ALA A 277 -6.63 -2.30 3.37
N ASP A 278 -6.22 -3.03 4.40
CA ASP A 278 -6.89 -4.26 4.83
C ASP A 278 -8.30 -3.99 5.36
N ALA A 279 -9.15 -5.01 5.34
CA ALA A 279 -10.50 -4.90 5.89
C ALA A 279 -10.46 -4.58 7.38
N VAL A 280 -11.28 -3.61 7.82
CA VAL A 280 -11.46 -3.28 9.22
C VAL A 280 -12.80 -3.84 9.69
N PRO A 281 -12.81 -4.94 10.46
CA PRO A 281 -14.04 -5.51 10.99
C PRO A 281 -14.70 -4.56 11.98
N GLY A 282 -16.02 -4.46 11.92
CA GLY A 282 -16.80 -3.63 12.82
C GLY A 282 -18.28 -4.02 12.82
N THR A 283 -18.96 -3.76 13.93
CA THR A 283 -20.41 -3.87 14.06
C THR A 283 -20.97 -2.52 14.48
N PRO A 284 -22.04 -2.01 13.84
CA PRO A 284 -22.79 -2.62 12.73
C PRO A 284 -22.08 -2.57 11.37
N ASN A 285 -21.06 -1.73 11.19
CA ASN A 285 -20.47 -1.45 9.89
C ASN A 285 -19.04 -1.99 9.76
N LEU A 286 -18.80 -2.80 8.72
CA LEU A 286 -17.49 -3.26 8.23
C LEU A 286 -16.93 -2.24 7.23
N LEU A 287 -15.61 -2.01 7.26
CA LEU A 287 -14.91 -1.41 6.12
C LEU A 287 -14.20 -2.53 5.33
N PRO A 288 -14.59 -2.81 4.07
CA PRO A 288 -13.98 -3.88 3.29
C PRO A 288 -12.53 -3.54 2.92
N ALA A 289 -11.74 -4.56 2.58
CA ALA A 289 -10.40 -4.37 2.03
C ALA A 289 -10.49 -3.61 0.70
N GLY A 290 -9.53 -2.73 0.44
CA GLY A 290 -9.55 -1.85 -0.71
C GLY A 290 -8.43 -0.82 -0.64
N THR A 291 -8.78 0.44 -0.88
CA THR A 291 -7.85 1.57 -0.77
C THR A 291 -8.21 2.44 0.43
N VAL A 292 -7.27 3.22 0.93
CA VAL A 292 -7.52 4.20 2.01
C VAL A 292 -8.67 5.14 1.64
N ASP A 293 -8.70 5.61 0.39
CA ASP A 293 -9.78 6.47 -0.12
C ASP A 293 -11.15 5.77 -0.14
N ALA A 294 -11.20 4.50 -0.55
CA ALA A 294 -12.44 3.72 -0.55
C ALA A 294 -13.00 3.51 0.87
N GLN A 295 -12.13 3.27 1.86
CA GLN A 295 -12.54 3.11 3.25
C GLN A 295 -13.00 4.45 3.87
N LEU A 296 -12.29 5.55 3.61
CA LEU A 296 -12.71 6.89 4.04
C LEU A 296 -14.05 7.29 3.42
N SER A 297 -14.25 7.00 2.13
CA SER A 297 -15.52 7.23 1.45
C SER A 297 -16.67 6.41 2.07
N SER A 298 -16.41 5.15 2.44
CA SER A 298 -17.38 4.30 3.13
C SER A 298 -17.72 4.86 4.52
N LEU A 299 -16.70 5.28 5.28
CA LEU A 299 -16.89 5.88 6.60
C LEU A 299 -17.69 7.19 6.53
N LEU A 300 -17.37 8.06 5.58
CA LEU A 300 -18.12 9.29 5.33
C LEU A 300 -19.58 8.96 4.95
N GLY A 301 -19.79 7.93 4.14
CA GLY A 301 -21.12 7.39 3.84
C GLY A 301 -21.89 6.99 5.11
N PHE A 302 -21.25 6.27 6.04
CA PHE A 302 -21.87 5.89 7.31
C PHE A 302 -22.20 7.10 8.19
N VAL A 303 -21.32 8.09 8.27
CA VAL A 303 -21.55 9.32 9.05
C VAL A 303 -22.68 10.15 8.45
N ASN A 304 -22.70 10.33 7.12
CA ASN A 304 -23.76 11.05 6.43
C ASN A 304 -25.11 10.34 6.58
N ALA A 305 -25.14 9.00 6.55
CA ALA A 305 -26.35 8.22 6.81
C ALA A 305 -26.83 8.34 8.26
N HIS A 306 -25.91 8.37 9.23
CA HIS A 306 -26.24 8.59 10.64
C HIS A 306 -26.84 9.98 10.88
N GLN A 307 -26.24 11.03 10.30
CA GLN A 307 -26.69 12.42 10.48
C GLN A 307 -27.98 12.74 9.70
N GLY A 308 -28.14 12.19 8.50
CA GLY A 308 -29.21 12.57 7.57
C GLY A 308 -30.51 11.78 7.68
N ALA A 309 -30.52 10.63 8.37
CA ALA A 309 -31.68 9.73 8.38
C ALA A 309 -32.32 9.61 9.77
N ALA A 310 -33.65 9.66 9.82
CA ALA A 310 -34.42 9.36 11.03
C ALA A 310 -34.19 7.92 11.53
N THR A 311 -33.80 6.99 10.66
CA THR A 311 -33.38 5.62 11.02
C THR A 311 -32.00 5.54 11.68
N GLY A 312 -31.16 6.56 11.51
CA GLY A 312 -29.88 6.72 12.22
C GLY A 312 -30.02 7.47 13.55
N ALA A 313 -31.18 8.04 13.82
CA ALA A 313 -31.46 8.68 15.10
C ALA A 313 -31.44 7.63 16.22
N HIS A 314 -30.83 8.01 17.34
CA HIS A 314 -30.87 7.19 18.54
C HIS A 314 -32.31 7.08 19.03
N HIS A 315 -32.76 5.86 19.35
CA HIS A 315 -34.04 5.68 20.05
C HIS A 315 -34.03 6.53 21.32
N ALA A 316 -35.13 7.22 21.63
CA ALA A 316 -35.19 8.07 22.81
C ALA A 316 -34.93 7.32 24.13
N SER A 317 -35.10 5.98 24.15
CA SER A 317 -34.70 5.09 25.25
C SER A 317 -33.18 4.96 25.41
N ALA A 318 -32.41 5.12 24.34
CA ALA A 318 -30.95 5.04 24.32
C ALA A 318 -30.27 6.41 24.54
N ILE A 319 -31.03 7.51 24.54
CA ILE A 319 -30.52 8.86 24.85
C ILE A 319 -30.64 9.08 26.36
N GLY A 320 -29.49 9.16 27.04
CA GLY A 320 -29.44 9.46 28.46
C GLY A 320 -29.99 10.84 28.80
N ALA A 321 -30.72 10.95 29.90
CA ALA A 321 -31.24 12.19 30.45
C ALA A 321 -30.97 12.24 31.96
N THR A 322 -30.56 13.41 32.47
CA THR A 322 -30.28 13.56 33.90
C THR A 322 -31.60 13.75 34.66
N PRO A 323 -31.89 12.96 35.72
CA PRO A 323 -33.05 13.18 36.57
C PRO A 323 -33.04 14.56 37.23
N HIS A 324 -34.22 15.11 37.51
CA HIS A 324 -34.36 16.33 38.31
C HIS A 324 -35.60 16.26 39.22
N GLY A 325 -35.83 17.29 40.05
CA GLY A 325 -36.85 17.24 41.12
C GLY A 325 -38.30 16.88 40.70
N TYR A 326 -38.60 16.88 39.40
CA TYR A 326 -39.92 16.56 38.86
C TYR A 326 -39.95 15.43 37.83
N VAL A 327 -38.83 14.78 37.52
CA VAL A 327 -38.76 13.56 36.69
C VAL A 327 -37.60 12.67 37.16
N SER A 328 -37.82 11.38 37.32
CA SER A 328 -36.82 10.41 37.76
C SER A 328 -36.24 9.55 36.62
N GLY A 329 -36.85 9.55 35.44
CA GLY A 329 -36.35 8.81 34.28
C GLY A 329 -34.91 9.18 33.91
N THR A 330 -34.11 8.18 33.51
CA THR A 330 -32.70 8.36 33.10
C THR A 330 -32.50 8.35 31.58
N SER A 331 -33.58 8.26 30.80
CA SER A 331 -33.59 8.43 29.35
C SER A 331 -34.65 9.43 28.92
N VAL A 332 -34.46 10.05 27.75
CA VAL A 332 -35.43 11.00 27.17
C VAL A 332 -36.81 10.37 27.07
N GLN A 333 -36.88 9.12 26.60
CA GLN A 333 -38.12 8.37 26.52
C GLN A 333 -38.78 8.26 27.90
N ALA A 334 -38.06 7.73 28.89
CA ALA A 334 -38.60 7.51 30.23
C ALA A 334 -39.11 8.82 30.88
N GLN A 335 -38.37 9.92 30.76
CA GLN A 335 -38.80 11.22 31.28
C GLN A 335 -40.06 11.73 30.56
N LEU A 336 -40.18 11.57 29.24
CA LEU A 336 -41.38 12.00 28.50
C LEU A 336 -42.61 11.19 28.91
N GLN A 337 -42.50 9.86 29.05
CA GLN A 337 -43.61 9.05 29.55
C GLN A 337 -44.01 9.49 30.96
N GLU A 338 -43.05 9.75 31.84
CA GLU A 338 -43.31 10.21 33.20
C GLU A 338 -44.06 11.55 33.22
N VAL A 339 -43.67 12.52 32.38
CA VAL A 339 -44.38 13.82 32.26
C VAL A 339 -45.81 13.61 31.79
N VAL A 340 -46.03 12.80 30.74
CA VAL A 340 -47.36 12.51 30.20
C VAL A 340 -48.23 11.83 31.25
N THR A 341 -47.70 10.84 31.97
CA THR A 341 -48.41 10.17 33.06
C THR A 341 -48.79 11.17 34.15
N ARG A 342 -47.84 11.97 34.64
CA ARG A 342 -48.10 12.95 35.71
C ARG A 342 -49.12 14.02 35.33
N LEU A 343 -49.13 14.48 34.07
CA LEU A 343 -50.11 15.44 33.57
C LEU A 343 -51.53 14.84 33.49
N GLY A 344 -51.64 13.54 33.19
CA GLY A 344 -52.92 12.83 33.11
C GLY A 344 -53.53 12.44 34.46
N GLU A 345 -52.82 12.61 35.57
CA GLU A 345 -53.32 12.24 36.90
C GLU A 345 -54.42 13.20 37.41
N THR A 346 -55.62 12.65 37.65
CA THR A 346 -56.80 13.38 38.15
C THR A 346 -57.16 13.07 39.60
N THR A 347 -56.46 12.13 40.25
CA THR A 347 -56.70 11.76 41.65
C THR A 347 -56.48 12.94 42.59
N ALA A 348 -57.31 13.07 43.62
CA ALA A 348 -57.14 14.10 44.65
C ALA A 348 -55.74 13.99 45.30
N GLY A 349 -55.01 15.09 45.34
CA GLY A 349 -53.62 15.13 45.82
C GLY A 349 -52.54 14.87 44.76
N SER A 350 -52.90 14.44 43.55
CA SER A 350 -51.95 14.24 42.45
C SER A 350 -51.55 15.54 41.75
N PRO A 351 -50.36 15.56 41.11
CA PRO A 351 -49.74 16.74 40.51
C PRO A 351 -50.35 17.29 39.21
N GLY A 352 -51.22 16.57 38.48
CA GLY A 352 -51.67 16.93 37.12
C GLY A 352 -52.00 18.42 36.91
N ALA A 353 -53.17 18.88 37.36
CA ALA A 353 -53.55 20.30 37.28
C ALA A 353 -52.81 21.20 38.30
N ALA A 354 -52.11 20.62 39.29
CA ALA A 354 -51.34 21.38 40.27
C ALA A 354 -49.97 21.85 39.74
N ARG A 355 -49.50 21.27 38.62
CA ARG A 355 -48.22 21.62 37.98
C ARG A 355 -48.38 22.44 36.70
N VAL A 356 -49.59 22.52 36.14
CA VAL A 356 -49.89 23.42 35.02
C VAL A 356 -50.00 24.83 35.56
N GLY A 357 -49.00 25.67 35.28
CA GLY A 357 -49.05 27.10 35.59
C GLY A 357 -50.06 27.84 34.72
N GLY A 358 -50.77 28.78 35.31
CA GLY A 358 -51.60 29.77 34.65
C GLY A 358 -51.09 31.17 34.99
N ASP A 359 -51.07 32.04 33.99
CA ASP A 359 -50.72 33.45 34.17
C ASP A 359 -51.83 34.19 34.94
N ALA A 360 -51.51 35.35 35.49
CA ALA A 360 -52.49 36.19 36.14
C ALA A 360 -53.57 36.62 35.13
N LEU A 361 -54.84 36.46 35.51
CA LEU A 361 -55.98 36.92 34.74
C LEU A 361 -56.52 38.20 35.41
N PRO A 362 -56.16 39.38 34.90
CA PRO A 362 -56.68 40.63 35.44
C PRO A 362 -58.16 40.76 35.11
N GLY A 363 -58.92 41.28 36.07
CA GLY A 363 -60.35 41.50 35.91
C GLY A 363 -60.88 42.40 37.01
N THR A 364 -62.01 43.04 36.73
CA THR A 364 -62.80 43.80 37.71
C THR A 364 -64.20 43.20 37.76
N PRO A 365 -64.74 42.86 38.94
CA PRO A 365 -64.24 43.18 40.28
C PRO A 365 -63.15 42.23 40.83
N HIS A 366 -62.88 41.10 40.17
CA HIS A 366 -61.94 40.08 40.66
C HIS A 366 -60.85 39.77 39.64
N SER A 367 -59.61 39.71 40.11
CA SER A 367 -58.44 39.21 39.37
C SER A 367 -58.01 37.84 39.90
N LEU A 368 -57.67 36.91 39.02
CA LEU A 368 -57.05 35.64 39.42
C LEU A 368 -55.53 35.78 39.37
N PRO A 369 -54.78 35.60 40.48
CA PRO A 369 -53.32 35.70 40.46
C PRO A 369 -52.69 34.54 39.66
N ALA A 370 -51.47 34.75 39.17
CA ALA A 370 -50.69 33.68 38.52
C ALA A 370 -50.46 32.54 39.52
N SER A 371 -50.89 31.33 39.17
CA SER A 371 -50.73 30.13 40.00
C SER A 371 -51.00 28.87 39.19
N SER A 372 -50.97 27.70 39.81
CA SER A 372 -51.47 26.48 39.16
C SER A 372 -52.93 26.63 38.74
N LEU A 373 -53.32 26.00 37.63
CA LEU A 373 -54.71 25.99 37.13
C LEU A 373 -55.69 25.54 38.23
N ARG A 374 -55.31 24.53 39.03
CA ARG A 374 -56.12 24.11 40.19
C ARG A 374 -56.36 25.25 41.17
N GLN A 375 -55.33 26.02 41.52
CA GLN A 375 -55.46 27.13 42.48
C GLN A 375 -56.26 28.31 41.89
N GLN A 376 -56.10 28.62 40.60
CA GLN A 376 -56.90 29.64 39.94
C GLN A 376 -58.39 29.25 39.88
N VAL A 377 -58.71 28.01 39.55
CA VAL A 377 -60.11 27.50 39.58
C VAL A 377 -60.67 27.51 40.99
N ALA A 378 -59.88 27.10 42.00
CA ALA A 378 -60.32 27.18 43.40
C ALA A 378 -60.61 28.64 43.83
N THR A 379 -59.78 29.59 43.38
CA THR A 379 -59.98 31.02 43.64
C THR A 379 -61.24 31.55 42.95
N LEU A 380 -61.45 31.22 41.67
CA LEU A 380 -62.64 31.59 40.92
C LEU A 380 -63.92 31.02 41.54
N LEU A 381 -63.89 29.74 41.93
CA LEU A 381 -65.00 29.11 42.62
C LEU A 381 -65.29 29.81 43.95
N GLY A 382 -64.25 30.23 44.67
CA GLY A 382 -64.38 31.08 45.86
C GLY A 382 -65.11 32.39 45.56
N TYR A 383 -64.76 33.10 44.49
CA TYR A 383 -65.44 34.32 44.07
C TYR A 383 -66.90 34.10 43.71
N LEU A 384 -67.21 33.04 42.94
CA LEU A 384 -68.60 32.71 42.57
C LEU A 384 -69.45 32.36 43.80
N ASN A 385 -68.92 31.50 44.68
CA ASN A 385 -69.61 31.13 45.91
C ASN A 385 -69.83 32.34 46.83
N GLY A 386 -68.86 33.27 46.88
CA GLY A 386 -68.99 34.54 47.59
C GLY A 386 -70.09 35.43 47.01
N HIS A 387 -70.12 35.62 45.69
CA HIS A 387 -71.12 36.44 45.00
C HIS A 387 -72.56 35.94 45.22
N VAL A 388 -72.79 34.63 45.20
CA VAL A 388 -74.13 34.04 45.41
C VAL A 388 -74.64 34.21 46.86
N THR A 389 -73.74 34.38 47.83
CA THR A 389 -74.10 34.35 49.26
C THR A 389 -74.05 35.72 49.96
N GLN A 390 -73.61 36.79 49.29
CA GLN A 390 -73.43 38.12 49.88
C GLN A 390 -74.24 39.19 49.15
N GLY A 391 -74.89 40.10 49.90
CA GLY A 391 -75.58 41.27 49.33
C GLY A 391 -74.64 42.39 48.89
N ALA A 392 -73.39 42.39 49.38
CA ALA A 392 -72.34 43.30 48.93
C ALA A 392 -71.82 42.84 47.55
N GLY A 393 -71.94 43.70 46.54
CA GLY A 393 -71.64 43.34 45.15
C GLY A 393 -72.83 42.75 44.39
N ALA A 394 -74.02 42.68 45.00
CA ALA A 394 -75.25 42.41 44.27
C ALA A 394 -75.44 43.45 43.16
N HIS A 395 -75.97 43.00 42.02
CA HIS A 395 -76.26 43.89 40.91
C HIS A 395 -77.18 45.03 41.36
N ALA A 396 -76.84 46.27 41.01
CA ALA A 396 -77.72 47.40 41.23
C ALA A 396 -79.09 47.10 40.58
N ALA A 397 -80.20 47.48 41.22
CA ALA A 397 -81.53 47.20 40.69
C ALA A 397 -81.75 47.78 39.28
N SER A 398 -81.05 48.86 38.91
CA SER A 398 -81.00 49.41 37.55
C SER A 398 -80.32 48.50 36.53
N ALA A 399 -79.45 47.59 36.95
CA ALA A 399 -78.74 46.64 36.10
C ALA A 399 -79.43 45.26 36.03
N VAL A 400 -80.47 45.03 36.85
CA VAL A 400 -81.27 43.81 36.82
C VAL A 400 -82.49 44.06 35.93
N SER A 401 -82.68 43.27 34.88
CA SER A 401 -83.86 43.37 34.03
C SER A 401 -85.11 42.82 34.71
N VAL A 402 -86.28 43.37 34.37
CA VAL A 402 -87.58 42.83 34.77
C VAL A 402 -88.22 42.17 33.57
N ALA A 403 -88.61 40.91 33.72
CA ALA A 403 -89.45 40.22 32.75
C ALA A 403 -90.92 40.52 33.08
N ASP A 404 -91.50 41.52 32.43
CA ASP A 404 -92.91 41.87 32.61
C ASP A 404 -93.81 41.10 31.62
N ALA A 405 -94.07 39.83 31.92
CA ALA A 405 -94.92 38.99 31.07
C ALA A 405 -96.37 39.50 30.95
N GLY A 406 -96.80 40.41 31.84
CA GLY A 406 -98.14 40.98 31.84
C GLY A 406 -98.29 42.25 31.00
N ASN A 407 -97.20 42.83 30.47
CA ASN A 407 -97.17 44.18 29.87
C ASN A 407 -97.86 45.23 30.75
N LEU A 408 -97.68 45.12 32.07
CA LEU A 408 -98.20 46.03 33.08
C LEU A 408 -97.27 47.22 33.36
N LEU A 409 -96.00 47.10 32.95
CA LEU A 409 -94.92 48.04 33.16
C LEU A 409 -94.29 48.38 31.81
N THR A 410 -93.90 49.63 31.66
CA THR A 410 -93.11 50.14 30.53
C THR A 410 -91.60 50.05 30.80
N ALA A 411 -91.20 49.86 32.06
CA ALA A 411 -89.82 49.78 32.49
C ALA A 411 -89.15 48.41 32.21
N GLY A 412 -87.90 48.46 31.73
CA GLY A 412 -87.11 47.25 31.44
C GLY A 412 -86.19 46.77 32.58
N THR A 413 -86.10 47.49 33.70
CA THR A 413 -85.18 47.18 34.83
C THR A 413 -85.91 47.22 36.16
N VAL A 414 -85.39 46.54 37.19
CA VAL A 414 -86.05 46.43 38.51
C VAL A 414 -86.22 47.80 39.15
N GLU A 415 -85.21 48.67 39.05
CA GLU A 415 -85.28 50.02 39.60
C GLU A 415 -86.32 50.89 38.88
N ALA A 416 -86.36 50.86 37.54
CA ALA A 416 -87.34 51.61 36.77
C ALA A 416 -88.77 51.06 36.94
N ALA A 417 -88.92 49.73 37.03
CA ALA A 417 -90.19 49.06 37.31
C ALA A 417 -90.73 49.43 38.69
N LEU A 418 -89.86 49.47 39.71
CA LEU A 418 -90.23 49.94 41.03
C LEU A 418 -90.62 51.42 41.00
N ALA A 419 -89.88 52.26 40.27
CA ALA A 419 -90.20 53.67 40.11
C ALA A 419 -91.56 53.87 39.41
N GLU A 420 -91.87 53.09 38.37
CA GLU A 420 -93.15 53.11 37.67
C GLU A 420 -94.30 52.64 38.55
N ALA A 421 -94.14 51.52 39.26
CA ALA A 421 -95.13 51.03 40.21
C ALA A 421 -95.39 52.05 41.33
N LEU A 422 -94.33 52.67 41.86
CA LEU A 422 -94.44 53.72 42.86
C LEU A 422 -95.04 55.02 42.29
N ALA A 423 -94.79 55.36 41.02
CA ALA A 423 -95.40 56.50 40.36
C ALA A 423 -96.91 56.27 40.16
N ALA A 424 -97.31 55.11 39.65
CA ALA A 424 -98.71 54.72 39.51
C ALA A 424 -99.43 54.72 40.86
N PHE A 425 -98.80 54.16 41.91
CA PHE A 425 -99.35 54.18 43.26
C PHE A 425 -99.46 55.60 43.84
N SER A 426 -98.41 56.42 43.71
CA SER A 426 -98.37 57.78 44.28
C SER A 426 -99.18 58.83 43.51
N GLY A 427 -99.62 58.53 42.28
CA GLY A 427 -100.61 59.32 41.55
C GLY A 427 -101.99 59.28 42.20
N GLY A 428 -102.38 58.14 42.79
CA GLY A 428 -103.66 57.95 43.47
C GLY A 428 -103.60 58.03 44.99
N HIS A 429 -102.42 57.93 45.62
CA HIS A 429 -102.25 57.83 47.07
C HIS A 429 -101.18 58.78 47.60
N PHE A 430 -101.33 59.19 48.86
CA PHE A 430 -100.26 59.86 49.59
C PHE A 430 -99.15 58.87 49.94
N ARG A 431 -97.89 59.29 49.75
CA ARG A 431 -96.72 58.47 50.08
C ARG A 431 -96.64 58.26 51.60
N GLY A 432 -95.95 57.20 52.01
CA GLY A 432 -95.80 56.84 53.43
C GLY A 432 -95.14 57.93 54.29
N ASN A 433 -94.41 58.86 53.67
CA ASN A 433 -93.76 59.99 54.32
C ASN A 433 -94.51 61.34 54.16
N GLU A 434 -95.75 61.33 53.67
CA GLU A 434 -96.62 62.51 53.56
C GLU A 434 -97.63 62.55 54.73
N THR A 435 -98.12 63.75 55.09
CA THR A 435 -98.99 63.98 56.26
C THR A 435 -100.35 63.27 56.21
N ALA A 436 -100.78 62.81 55.04
CA ALA A 436 -102.00 62.04 54.82
C ALA A 436 -101.72 60.59 54.33
N ALA A 437 -100.56 60.04 54.69
CA ALA A 437 -100.10 58.70 54.28
C ALA A 437 -101.19 57.62 54.37
N GLY A 438 -101.34 56.82 53.32
CA GLY A 438 -102.35 55.76 53.22
C GLY A 438 -103.75 56.24 52.79
N GLN A 439 -103.98 57.55 52.61
CA GLN A 439 -105.22 58.07 52.03
C GLN A 439 -105.12 58.21 50.50
N HIS A 440 -106.27 58.18 49.82
CA HIS A 440 -106.36 58.47 48.40
C HIS A 440 -106.30 59.99 48.14
N LYS A 441 -105.53 60.42 47.12
CA LYS A 441 -105.46 61.82 46.68
C LYS A 441 -106.72 62.24 45.91
N ALA A 442 -107.26 61.32 45.12
CA ALA A 442 -108.51 61.51 44.37
C ALA A 442 -109.20 60.16 44.18
N ILE A 443 -110.49 60.09 44.51
CA ILE A 443 -111.35 58.93 44.23
C ILE A 443 -112.11 59.25 42.94
N LEU A 444 -111.70 58.65 41.82
CA LEU A 444 -112.39 58.81 40.54
C LEU A 444 -113.65 57.93 40.54
N GLN A 445 -114.83 58.56 40.57
CA GLN A 445 -116.09 57.86 40.34
C GLN A 445 -116.31 57.61 38.84
N PRO A 446 -116.75 56.40 38.42
CA PRO A 446 -117.18 56.17 37.04
C PRO A 446 -118.33 57.10 36.63
N ARG A 447 -118.44 57.45 35.35
CA ARG A 447 -119.59 58.23 34.83
C ARG A 447 -120.87 57.42 35.01
N LEU A 448 -121.71 57.85 35.96
CA LEU A 448 -123.07 57.36 36.10
C LEU A 448 -123.99 58.20 35.22
N GLY A 449 -124.84 57.54 34.43
CA GLY A 449 -125.76 58.18 33.47
C GLY A 449 -126.79 59.13 34.09
N THR A 450 -127.73 59.62 33.26
CA THR A 450 -128.63 60.73 33.60
C THR A 450 -129.78 60.34 34.53
N GLY A 451 -129.49 60.33 35.84
CA GLY A 451 -130.45 60.29 36.95
C GLY A 451 -129.69 60.48 38.26
N ARG A 452 -129.85 61.63 38.94
CA ARG A 452 -129.14 62.01 40.19
C ARG A 452 -129.59 61.11 41.37
N VAL A 453 -128.95 60.94 42.55
CA VAL A 453 -127.90 61.60 43.36
C VAL A 453 -127.15 60.51 44.16
N LEU A 454 -125.83 60.67 44.33
CA LEU A 454 -125.00 59.96 45.32
C LEU A 454 -124.91 60.78 46.62
N LEU A 455 -125.07 60.12 47.77
CA LEU A 455 -124.40 60.55 49.01
C LEU A 455 -123.19 59.64 49.21
N LEU A 456 -121.98 60.19 49.08
CA LEU A 456 -120.76 59.58 49.59
C LEU A 456 -120.14 60.56 50.57
N ASP A 457 -120.22 60.22 51.86
CA ASP A 457 -119.17 60.59 52.81
C ASP A 457 -118.28 59.35 52.92
N ALA A 458 -117.17 59.37 52.20
CA ALA A 458 -116.19 58.29 52.23
C ALA A 458 -114.81 58.89 52.44
N LEU A 459 -114.45 59.10 53.71
CA LEU A 459 -113.07 58.97 54.15
C LEU A 459 -112.65 57.51 54.02
N GLY A 460 -112.47 57.06 52.78
CA GLY A 460 -111.85 55.78 52.47
C GLY A 460 -110.38 55.85 52.84
N ALA A 461 -110.04 55.52 54.09
CA ALA A 461 -108.69 55.17 54.46
C ALA A 461 -108.32 53.89 53.70
N GLY A 462 -107.42 54.00 52.73
CA GLY A 462 -106.78 52.86 52.07
C GLY A 462 -105.92 52.14 53.09
N ALA A 463 -106.56 51.32 53.93
CA ALA A 463 -105.86 50.51 54.91
C ALA A 463 -104.93 49.55 54.16
N GLN A 464 -103.67 49.63 54.56
CA GLN A 464 -102.51 48.84 54.13
C GLN A 464 -102.86 47.40 53.72
N PRO A 465 -102.20 46.85 52.67
CA PRO A 465 -102.13 45.41 52.52
C PRO A 465 -101.36 44.86 53.72
N ARG A 466 -102.10 44.28 54.67
CA ARG A 466 -101.57 43.24 55.54
C ARG A 466 -100.92 42.19 54.63
N ALA A 467 -99.66 41.90 54.89
CA ALA A 467 -98.96 40.76 54.34
C ALA A 467 -99.86 39.53 54.43
N CYS A 468 -100.22 38.96 53.27
CA CYS A 468 -100.58 37.56 53.21
C CYS A 468 -99.33 36.77 53.59
N VAL A 469 -99.27 36.40 54.87
CA VAL A 469 -98.52 35.24 55.32
C VAL A 469 -99.17 34.04 54.64
N SER A 470 -98.59 33.58 53.53
CA SER A 470 -98.79 32.22 53.04
C SER A 470 -97.60 31.39 53.48
N THR A 471 -97.80 30.64 54.56
CA THR A 471 -97.06 29.41 54.83
C THR A 471 -97.28 28.42 53.67
N PRO A 472 -96.24 27.83 53.06
CA PRO A 472 -96.42 26.74 52.11
C PRO A 472 -96.34 25.40 52.84
N THR A 473 -97.46 24.69 52.91
CA THR A 473 -97.49 23.25 53.25
C THR A 473 -98.07 22.46 52.07
N THR A 474 -97.17 21.76 51.37
CA THR A 474 -97.29 20.40 50.79
C THR A 474 -98.22 20.08 49.60
N THR A 475 -97.66 19.18 48.74
CA THR A 475 -98.31 18.11 47.93
C THR A 475 -98.57 18.48 46.45
N ARG A 476 -97.79 18.02 45.45
CA ARG A 476 -97.64 16.66 44.85
C ARG A 476 -98.85 16.20 44.02
N CYS A 477 -98.67 16.17 42.69
CA CYS A 477 -99.27 15.24 41.70
C CYS A 477 -98.11 14.93 40.72
N GLY A 478 -97.65 13.72 40.39
CA GLY A 478 -98.29 12.40 40.30
C GLY A 478 -98.89 12.23 38.88
N SER A 479 -98.07 11.99 37.83
CA SER A 479 -97.75 10.69 37.16
C SER A 479 -98.90 10.08 36.32
N PRO A 480 -98.61 9.46 35.14
CA PRO A 480 -98.25 8.03 35.09
C PRO A 480 -97.15 7.68 34.04
N SER A 481 -96.16 6.81 34.36
CA SER A 481 -95.98 5.41 33.87
C SER A 481 -96.02 5.25 32.33
N MET A 482 -95.07 4.67 31.58
CA MET A 482 -94.37 3.38 31.70
C MET A 482 -93.24 3.26 30.61
N PRO A 483 -92.37 2.21 30.64
CA PRO A 483 -91.00 2.16 30.09
C PRO A 483 -90.85 1.15 28.91
N PRO A 484 -89.77 0.33 28.77
CA PRO A 484 -88.40 0.57 28.29
C PRO A 484 -88.01 -0.29 27.04
N GLY A 485 -86.81 -0.10 26.49
CA GLY A 485 -86.01 -1.21 25.91
C GLY A 485 -85.77 -1.26 24.40
N MET A 486 -84.47 -1.24 24.02
CA MET A 486 -83.74 -2.04 23.00
C MET A 486 -82.40 -1.32 22.73
N GLU A 487 -81.26 -1.74 23.30
CA GLU A 487 -80.33 -2.80 22.82
C GLU A 487 -80.05 -2.73 21.31
N ALA A 488 -78.90 -2.16 20.90
CA ALA A 488 -77.62 -2.84 20.55
C ALA A 488 -77.58 -3.27 19.06
N PRO A 489 -76.42 -3.56 18.41
CA PRO A 489 -75.04 -3.60 18.89
C PRO A 489 -73.99 -2.85 18.00
N GLY A 490 -72.73 -2.79 18.46
CA GLY A 490 -71.54 -2.62 17.58
C GLY A 490 -71.21 -3.95 16.85
N PRO A 491 -69.96 -4.25 16.44
CA PRO A 491 -68.70 -3.49 16.51
C PRO A 491 -67.89 -3.53 15.17
N GLY A 492 -66.66 -2.98 15.15
CA GLY A 492 -65.62 -3.47 14.22
C GLY A 492 -64.63 -2.43 13.66
N THR A 493 -63.40 -2.47 14.15
CA THR A 493 -62.18 -1.86 13.57
C THR A 493 -61.41 -2.94 12.76
N PRO A 494 -60.26 -2.66 12.11
CA PRO A 494 -59.90 -2.04 10.81
C PRO A 494 -59.43 -3.16 9.79
N PRO A 495 -58.43 -3.05 8.87
CA PRO A 495 -57.71 -1.95 8.16
C PRO A 495 -57.67 -2.13 6.61
N GLY A 496 -57.06 -1.21 5.82
CA GLY A 496 -56.76 -1.52 4.42
C GLY A 496 -56.24 -0.41 3.51
N ARG A 497 -54.93 -0.49 3.21
CA ARG A 497 -54.13 0.08 2.11
C ARG A 497 -54.84 0.39 0.77
N LEU A 498 -54.35 1.43 0.07
CA LEU A 498 -54.14 1.59 -1.39
C LEU A 498 -53.36 2.92 -1.53
N ARG A 499 -52.11 3.08 -1.98
CA ARG A 499 -51.32 2.65 -3.17
C ARG A 499 -51.89 3.08 -4.53
N ALA A 500 -50.95 3.60 -5.35
CA ALA A 500 -50.99 4.03 -6.76
C ALA A 500 -51.39 5.52 -6.97
N ALA A 501 -50.45 6.41 -7.35
CA ALA A 501 -49.86 6.59 -8.70
C ALA A 501 -50.86 7.28 -9.65
N SER A 502 -50.52 8.17 -10.58
CA SER A 502 -49.30 8.81 -11.08
C SER A 502 -49.77 9.79 -12.17
N ALA A 503 -48.83 10.62 -12.66
CA ALA A 503 -48.85 11.44 -13.87
C ALA A 503 -49.50 12.84 -13.73
N SER A 504 -48.72 13.92 -13.70
CA SER A 504 -47.83 14.48 -14.75
C SER A 504 -48.58 15.19 -15.87
N LEU A 505 -48.53 16.52 -15.87
CA LEU A 505 -48.31 17.28 -17.10
C LEU A 505 -47.54 18.57 -16.80
N ALA A 506 -46.41 18.71 -17.48
CA ALA A 506 -45.47 19.83 -17.43
C ALA A 506 -46.03 21.09 -18.10
N THR A 507 -45.38 22.26 -17.88
CA THR A 507 -44.82 23.14 -18.94
C THR A 507 -44.03 24.33 -18.34
N ARG A 508 -42.70 24.36 -18.64
CA ARG A 508 -41.76 25.48 -18.98
C ARG A 508 -41.75 26.81 -18.16
N ARG A 509 -40.64 27.54 -17.96
CA ARG A 509 -39.39 27.74 -18.75
C ARG A 509 -38.30 28.51 -17.96
N SER A 510 -37.07 28.47 -18.50
CA SER A 510 -35.87 29.36 -18.36
C SER A 510 -35.13 29.35 -17.00
N SER A 511 -33.79 29.29 -16.91
CA SER A 511 -32.68 29.60 -17.84
C SER A 511 -31.36 28.95 -17.36
N SER A 512 -30.48 28.51 -18.27
CA SER A 512 -29.09 28.13 -17.96
C SER A 512 -28.13 28.61 -19.05
N THR A 513 -26.94 29.02 -18.61
CA THR A 513 -25.76 29.38 -19.40
C THR A 513 -24.69 28.29 -19.26
N THR A 514 -24.22 27.81 -20.43
CA THR A 514 -22.84 27.40 -20.81
C THR A 514 -21.93 26.63 -19.84
N ALA A 515 -21.50 25.42 -20.24
CA ALA A 515 -20.10 25.06 -20.55
C ALA A 515 -20.01 23.64 -21.19
N ALA A 516 -19.01 23.44 -22.03
CA ALA A 516 -18.90 22.38 -23.05
C ALA A 516 -18.04 21.18 -22.63
N SER A 517 -18.30 20.01 -23.27
CA SER A 517 -17.46 18.80 -23.27
C SER A 517 -17.08 18.39 -24.72
N PRO A 518 -15.94 17.71 -24.94
CA PRO A 518 -15.34 17.49 -26.27
C PRO A 518 -15.88 16.24 -27.01
N PRO A 519 -15.58 16.07 -28.33
CA PRO A 519 -16.24 15.08 -29.19
C PRO A 519 -15.58 13.68 -29.16
N PRO A 520 -16.30 12.64 -29.62
CA PRO A 520 -15.79 11.26 -29.67
C PRO A 520 -15.04 10.94 -30.98
N SER A 521 -14.05 10.05 -30.85
CA SER A 521 -13.21 9.48 -31.93
C SER A 521 -13.98 8.51 -32.86
N PRO A 522 -13.53 8.32 -34.12
CA PRO A 522 -14.24 7.53 -35.14
C PRO A 522 -14.00 6.01 -35.04
N PRO A 523 -14.87 5.17 -35.67
CA PRO A 523 -14.82 3.73 -35.54
C PRO A 523 -13.80 3.07 -36.49
N GLY A 524 -13.04 2.11 -35.95
CA GLY A 524 -12.08 1.28 -36.69
C GLY A 524 -12.74 0.19 -37.55
N ARG A 525 -12.13 -0.03 -38.72
CA ARG A 525 -12.47 -1.04 -39.74
C ARG A 525 -12.24 -2.47 -39.26
N ALA A 526 -13.10 -3.38 -39.74
CA ALA A 526 -12.92 -4.83 -39.74
C ALA A 526 -11.94 -5.31 -40.83
N PRO A 527 -11.29 -6.47 -40.68
CA PRO A 527 -10.68 -7.21 -41.79
C PRO A 527 -11.47 -8.48 -42.16
N CYS A 528 -11.63 -8.69 -43.47
CA CYS A 528 -12.06 -9.96 -44.10
C CYS A 528 -10.82 -10.80 -44.50
N GLY A 529 -11.03 -12.13 -44.61
CA GLY A 529 -10.06 -13.25 -44.69
C GLY A 529 -9.08 -13.28 -45.90
N SER A 530 -7.96 -14.02 -45.84
CA SER A 530 -7.72 -15.49 -46.06
C SER A 530 -6.83 -15.66 -47.33
N PRO A 531 -6.12 -16.77 -47.60
CA PRO A 531 -6.14 -18.12 -47.00
C PRO A 531 -4.96 -18.46 -46.07
#